data_AF-B4R716-F1
#
_entry.id   AF-B4R716-F1
#
_cell.length_a   1.000
_cell.length_b   1.000
_cell.length_c   1.000
_cell.angle_alpha   90.00
_cell.angle_beta   90.00
_cell.angle_gamma   90.00
#
_symmetry.space_group_name_H-M   'P 1'
#
loop_
_entity.id
_entity.type
_entity.pdbx_description
1 polymer ?
#
loop_
_entity_poly.entity_id
_entity_poly.type
_entity_poly.pdbx_seq_one_letter_code
_entity_poly.pdbx_strand_id
1 'polypeptide(L)' 'MSTCLKEKLILMLWCPTLARIKDKMLYSSTFAVLKREFPGVQKCIQATEPEEACRNAVEEQLRSLDRE' A
#
# COMPACT_ATOMS: atom_id res chain seq x y z
N MET A 1 -2.91 13.58 27.47
CA MET A 1 -2.15 13.88 26.25
C MET A 1 -2.84 13.19 25.10
N SER A 2 -3.66 13.91 24.34
CA SER A 2 -4.41 13.33 23.23
C SER A 2 -3.41 13.04 22.11
N THR A 3 -2.99 11.78 21.98
CA THR A 3 -2.32 11.32 20.76
C THR A 3 -3.36 11.44 19.66
N CYS A 4 -3.23 12.46 18.81
CA CYS A 4 -4.09 12.64 17.65
C CYS A 4 -3.90 11.42 16.72
N LEU A 5 -4.72 10.40 16.89
CA LEU A 5 -4.77 9.23 16.02
C LEU A 5 -5.34 9.70 14.67
N LYS A 6 -4.46 9.90 13.69
CA LYS A 6 -4.87 10.09 12.30
C LYS A 6 -5.15 8.73 11.69
N GLU A 7 -6.41 8.46 11.40
CA GLU A 7 -6.83 7.28 10.66
C GLU A 7 -6.71 7.56 9.16
N LYS A 8 -5.94 6.72 8.46
CA LYS A 8 -5.78 6.83 7.00
C LYS A 8 -6.03 5.48 6.34
N LEU A 9 -6.90 5.49 5.33
CA LEU A 9 -7.13 4.32 4.51
C LEU A 9 -6.00 4.19 3.48
N ILE A 10 -5.33 3.05 3.49
CA ILE A 10 -4.29 2.71 2.54
C ILE A 10 -4.62 1.41 1.82
N LEU A 11 -4.18 1.33 0.56
CA LEU A 11 -4.30 0.13 -0.26
C LEU A 11 -2.90 -0.40 -0.52
N MET A 12 -2.60 -1.60 -0.05
CA MET A 12 -1.31 -2.26 -0.26
C MET A 12 -1.44 -3.33 -1.34
N LEU A 13 -0.60 -3.26 -2.38
CA LEU A 13 -0.34 -4.32 -3.33
C LEU A 13 0.89 -5.08 -2.87
N TRP A 14 0.70 -6.30 -2.39
CA TRP A 14 1.80 -7.21 -2.08
C TRP A 14 2.00 -8.18 -3.24
N CYS A 15 3.16 -8.13 -3.89
CA CYS A 15 3.47 -9.03 -5.00
C CYS A 15 4.95 -9.42 -5.02
N PRO A 16 5.33 -10.57 -4.45
CA PRO A 16 6.74 -10.90 -4.27
C PRO A 16 7.47 -11.10 -5.60
N THR A 17 8.77 -10.77 -5.64
CA THR A 17 9.57 -10.94 -6.87
C THR A 17 9.65 -12.40 -7.32
N LEU A 18 9.62 -13.35 -6.39
CA LEU A 18 9.55 -14.79 -6.69
C LEU A 18 8.17 -15.28 -7.15
N ALA A 19 7.12 -14.44 -7.13
CA ALA A 19 5.80 -14.84 -7.60
C ALA A 19 5.80 -15.17 -9.10
N ARG A 20 4.91 -16.08 -9.50
CA ARG A 20 4.73 -16.44 -10.91
C ARG A 20 4.28 -15.21 -11.70
N ILE A 21 4.77 -15.07 -12.94
CA ILE A 21 4.46 -13.94 -13.83
C ILE A 21 2.93 -13.75 -13.99
N LYS A 22 2.18 -14.85 -14.06
CA LYS A 22 0.70 -14.81 -14.14
C LYS A 22 0.06 -14.16 -12.93
N ASP A 23 0.57 -14.46 -11.73
CA ASP A 23 0.07 -13.88 -10.49
C ASP A 23 0.41 -12.37 -10.46
N LYS A 24 1.63 -11.99 -10.84
CA LYS A 24 2.03 -10.57 -10.96
C LYS A 24 1.13 -9.78 -11.89
N MET A 25 0.79 -10.36 -13.05
CA MET A 25 -0.15 -9.74 -13.99
C MET A 25 -1.54 -9.61 -13.38
N LEU A 26 -2.06 -10.67 -12.76
CA LEU A 26 -3.40 -10.66 -12.17
C LEU A 26 -3.51 -9.62 -11.05
N TYR A 27 -2.58 -9.61 -10.10
CA TYR A 27 -2.58 -8.66 -8.98
C TYR A 27 -2.39 -7.22 -9.46
N SER A 28 -1.54 -6.97 -10.45
CA SER A 28 -1.35 -5.63 -11.02
C SER A 28 -2.61 -5.12 -11.73
N SER A 29 -3.23 -5.95 -12.59
CA SER A 29 -4.45 -5.57 -13.31
C SER A 29 -5.65 -5.35 -12.39
N THR A 30 -5.81 -6.21 -11.37
CA THR A 30 -6.91 -6.06 -10.39
C THR A 30 -6.70 -4.86 -9.48
N PHE A 31 -5.46 -4.53 -9.13
CA PHE A 31 -5.16 -3.36 -8.28
C PHE A 31 -5.58 -2.04 -8.92
N ALA A 32 -5.45 -1.90 -10.24
CA ALA A 32 -5.90 -0.70 -10.96
C ALA A 32 -7.42 -0.51 -10.84
N VAL A 33 -8.19 -1.60 -10.88
CA VAL A 33 -9.64 -1.58 -10.68
C VAL A 33 -9.97 -1.22 -9.23
N LEU A 34 -9.34 -1.88 -8.26
CA LEU A 34 -9.53 -1.58 -6.84
C LEU A 34 -9.25 -0.11 -6.52
N LYS A 35 -8.16 0.44 -7.05
CA LYS A 35 -7.81 1.86 -6.85
C LYS A 35 -8.90 2.81 -7.37
N ARG A 36 -9.60 2.45 -8.45
CA ARG A 36 -10.71 3.23 -9.00
C ARG A 36 -11.99 3.09 -8.17
N GLU A 37 -12.28 1.89 -7.70
CA GLU A 37 -13.49 1.60 -6.91
C GLU A 37 -13.39 2.16 -5.47
N PHE A 38 -12.18 2.40 -4.97
CA PHE A 38 -11.94 2.97 -3.63
C PHE A 38 -11.39 4.41 -3.71
N PRO A 39 -12.22 5.43 -4.01
CA PRO A 39 -11.78 6.82 -4.14
C PRO A 39 -11.34 7.47 -2.81
N GLY A 40 -11.56 6.81 -1.67
CA GLY A 40 -11.14 7.28 -0.35
C GLY A 40 -9.75 6.82 0.11
N VAL A 41 -9.04 6.04 -0.71
CA VAL A 41 -7.68 5.58 -0.41
C VAL A 41 -6.71 6.75 -0.54
N GLN A 42 -6.07 7.12 0.58
CA GLN A 42 -5.12 8.24 0.62
C GLN A 42 -3.77 7.85 0.00
N LYS A 43 -3.38 6.58 0.11
CA LYS A 43 -2.14 6.08 -0.48
C LYS A 43 -2.27 4.65 -0.97
N CYS A 44 -1.68 4.42 -2.13
CA CYS A 44 -1.40 3.09 -2.65
C CYS A 44 0.07 2.76 -2.36
N ILE A 45 0.33 1.63 -1.71
CA ILE A 45 1.66 1.09 -1.44
C ILE A 45 1.84 -0.14 -2.31
N GLN A 46 2.97 -0.26 -2.99
CA GLN A 46 3.35 -1.49 -3.69
C GLN A 46 4.59 -2.02 -3.00
N ALA A 47 4.55 -3.29 -2.62
CA ALA A 47 5.64 -3.95 -1.94
C ALA A 47 5.96 -5.26 -2.66
N THR A 48 7.22 -5.38 -3.07
CA THR A 48 7.77 -6.51 -3.81
C THR A 48 8.63 -7.40 -2.92
N GLU A 49 9.18 -6.86 -1.85
CA GLU A 49 10.01 -7.59 -0.89
C GLU A 49 9.46 -7.48 0.54
N PRO A 50 9.63 -8.51 1.39
CA PRO A 50 8.91 -8.59 2.67
C PRO A 50 9.32 -7.47 3.63
N GLU A 51 10.52 -6.91 3.45
CA GLU A 51 10.96 -5.69 4.13
C GLU A 51 10.12 -4.47 3.76
N GLU A 52 9.68 -4.34 2.50
CA GLU A 52 8.83 -3.23 2.03
C GLU A 52 7.38 -3.34 2.52
N ALA A 53 6.91 -4.57 2.79
CA ALA A 53 5.60 -4.82 3.39
C ALA A 53 5.62 -4.75 4.93
N CYS A 54 6.79 -4.56 5.53
CA CYS A 54 6.91 -4.50 6.98
C CYS A 54 6.27 -3.22 7.53
N ARG A 55 5.75 -3.32 8.75
CA ARG A 55 5.10 -2.21 9.46
C ARG A 55 5.97 -0.95 9.45
N ASN A 56 7.27 -1.06 9.69
CA ASN A 56 8.18 0.09 9.69
C ASN A 56 8.25 0.80 8.34
N ALA A 57 8.36 0.05 7.23
CA ALA A 57 8.40 0.62 5.89
C ALA A 57 7.07 1.30 5.54
N VAL A 58 5.95 0.66 5.89
CA VAL A 58 4.61 1.23 5.71
C VAL A 58 4.41 2.50 6.53
N GLU A 59 4.84 2.51 7.79
CA GLU A 59 4.77 3.70 8.67
C GLU A 59 5.65 4.84 8.15
N GLU A 60 6.84 4.56 7.62
CA GLU A 60 7.71 5.57 7.00
C GLU A 60 7.07 6.18 5.74
N GLN A 61 6.53 5.33 4.87
CA GLN A 61 5.81 5.77 3.68
C GLN A 61 4.58 6.61 4.06
N LEU A 62 3.82 6.22 5.09
CA LEU A 62 2.69 6.97 5.63
C LEU A 62 3.10 8.33 6.20
N ARG A 63 4.21 8.39 6.95
CA ARG A 63 4.75 9.63 7.52
C ARG A 63 5.20 10.61 6.43
N SER A 64 5.79 10.12 5.35
CA SER A 64 6.23 10.96 4.22
C SER A 64 5.08 11.72 3.53
N LEU A 65 3.85 11.18 3.63
CA LEU A 65 2.64 11.76 3.05
C LEU A 65 1.87 12.65 4.02
N ASP A 66 2.22 12.62 5.30
CA ASP A 66 1.72 13.58 6.27
C ASP A 66 2.51 14.88 6.11
N ARG A 67 2.34 15.55 4.95
CA ARG A 67 2.67 16.98 4.85
C ARG A 67 1.52 17.77 5.47
N GLU A 68 1.91 18.70 6.34
CA GLU A 68 1.07 19.59 7.15
C GLU A 68 -0.01 20.33 6.35
#